data_AF-A0A7Y9WGZ1-F1
#
_entry.id   AF-A0A7Y9WGZ1-F1
#
_cell.length_a   1.000
_cell.length_b   1.000
_cell.length_c   1.000
_cell.angle_alpha   90.00
_cell.angle_beta   90.00
_cell.angle_gamma   90.00
#
_symmetry.space_group_name_H-M   'P 1'
#
loop_
_entity.id
_entity.type
_entity.pdbx_description
1 polymer ?
#
loop_
_entity_poly.entity_id
_entity_poly.type
_entity_poly.pdbx_seq_one_letter_code
_entity_poly.pdbx_strand_id
1 'polypeptide(L)'
;MTRSRAPTGVLALTACLLLLAFVMRCAKAQDAGEASRPTGRAARFELPAQPLAQALQAFARTTELIVLAPAPLLDGRASAPVQGDYLPREALERVLAGTGLKAEFTGTDEAIIVAQPAAPEASPVVAEAPANPALPVDGLGDDADAQAYAAQLQARMTQVLCALPAAMPGGYRLAAQLRIDDKGAVVAVNMVASSGQASRDAAVVRALRSLRLDSPPPGSLPEPVTILLRPTGNGVHLHCPTTTTDGRN
;
A
#
# COMPACT_ATOMS: atom_id res chain seq x y z
N MET A 1 59.15 26.46 -62.73
CA MET A 1 57.71 26.67 -62.45
C MET A 1 57.07 25.33 -62.12
N THR A 2 57.03 24.95 -60.85
CA THR A 2 56.45 23.69 -60.35
C THR A 2 55.11 23.99 -59.68
N ARG A 3 54.02 23.43 -60.21
CA ARG A 3 52.66 23.52 -59.63
C ARG A 3 52.47 22.38 -58.64
N SER A 4 52.30 22.69 -57.36
CA SER A 4 51.89 21.72 -56.34
C SER A 4 50.37 21.81 -56.13
N ARG A 5 49.66 20.70 -56.42
CA ARG A 5 48.25 20.49 -56.07
C ARG A 5 48.18 19.98 -54.62
N ALA A 6 47.44 20.67 -53.75
CA ALA A 6 47.09 20.16 -52.42
C ALA A 6 45.76 19.38 -52.48
N PRO A 7 45.64 18.28 -51.72
CA PRO A 7 44.57 17.29 -51.88
C PRO A 7 43.26 17.72 -51.19
N THR A 8 42.17 17.66 -51.95
CA THR A 8 40.78 17.91 -51.53
C THR A 8 40.25 16.97 -50.42
N GLY A 9 41.00 15.93 -50.06
CA GLY A 9 40.58 14.93 -49.07
C GLY A 9 40.58 15.42 -47.62
N VAL A 10 41.41 16.40 -47.26
CA VAL A 10 41.56 16.86 -45.87
C VAL A 10 40.39 17.74 -45.42
N LEU A 11 39.76 18.47 -46.34
CA LEU A 11 38.60 19.33 -46.04
C LEU A 11 37.29 18.56 -45.85
N ALA A 12 37.15 17.38 -46.46
CA ALA A 12 35.95 16.56 -46.32
C ALA A 12 35.88 15.84 -44.95
N LEU A 13 37.04 15.41 -44.43
CA LEU A 13 37.14 14.73 -43.13
C LEU A 13 36.88 15.66 -41.93
N THR A 14 37.31 16.92 -42.01
CA THR A 14 37.08 17.91 -40.94
C THR A 14 35.61 18.34 -40.88
N ALA A 15 34.92 18.44 -42.01
CA ALA A 15 33.49 18.74 -42.07
C ALA A 15 32.62 17.63 -41.45
N CYS A 16 32.99 16.36 -41.66
CA CYS A 16 32.26 15.21 -41.10
C CYS A 16 32.44 15.10 -39.57
N LEU A 17 33.65 15.37 -39.07
CA LEU A 17 33.96 15.38 -37.62
C LEU A 17 33.24 16.51 -36.85
N LEU A 18 33.06 17.68 -37.47
CA LEU A 18 32.32 18.79 -36.85
C LEU A 18 30.80 18.56 -36.82
N LEU A 19 30.24 17.85 -37.81
CA LEU A 19 28.81 17.50 -37.86
C LEU A 19 28.44 16.45 -36.81
N LEU A 20 29.30 15.46 -36.57
CA LEU A 20 29.11 14.46 -35.50
C LEU A 20 29.19 15.07 -34.09
N ALA A 21 30.02 16.09 -33.89
CA ALA A 21 30.14 16.79 -32.60
C ALA A 21 28.92 17.69 -32.27
N PHE A 22 28.18 18.16 -33.28
CA PHE A 22 26.99 19.00 -33.07
C PHE A 22 25.77 18.16 -32.65
N VAL A 23 25.60 16.96 -33.21
CA VAL A 23 24.49 16.04 -32.87
C VAL A 23 24.64 15.49 -31.44
N MET A 24 25.87 15.30 -30.95
CA MET A 24 26.13 14.73 -29.63
C MET A 24 25.85 15.70 -28.46
N ARG A 25 25.69 17.00 -28.72
CA ARG A 25 25.46 18.04 -27.71
C ARG A 25 24.00 18.23 -27.30
N CYS A 26 23.05 17.69 -28.06
CA CYS A 26 21.61 17.78 -27.74
C CYS A 26 21.07 16.60 -26.90
N ALA A 27 21.88 15.57 -26.61
CA ALA A 27 21.38 14.28 -26.12
C ALA A 27 21.51 14.00 -24.61
N LYS A 28 21.95 14.97 -23.78
CA LYS A 28 22.16 14.73 -22.34
C LYS A 28 21.72 15.93 -21.48
N ALA A 29 20.43 16.26 -21.51
CA ALA A 29 19.85 17.20 -20.53
C ALA A 29 18.34 17.03 -20.35
N GLN A 30 17.83 15.79 -20.29
CA GLN A 30 16.48 15.49 -19.79
C GLN A 30 16.50 14.15 -19.07
N ASP A 31 17.11 14.15 -17.88
CA ASP A 31 16.81 13.17 -16.85
C ASP A 31 16.54 13.97 -15.56
N ALA A 32 15.52 14.81 -15.65
CA ALA A 32 14.84 15.29 -14.46
C ALA A 32 13.69 14.30 -14.28
N GLY A 33 13.82 13.44 -13.27
CA GLY A 33 12.74 12.55 -12.87
C GLY A 33 11.43 13.34 -12.76
N GLU A 34 10.32 12.65 -13.05
CA GLU A 34 8.96 13.12 -12.77
C GLU A 34 8.78 13.38 -11.27
N ALA A 35 9.37 14.47 -10.78
CA ALA A 35 8.83 15.21 -9.66
C ALA A 35 7.52 15.78 -10.17
N SER A 36 6.41 15.17 -9.71
CA SER A 36 5.05 15.64 -9.93
C SER A 36 5.02 17.16 -9.93
N ARG A 37 4.69 17.78 -11.08
CA ARG A 37 4.47 19.23 -11.11
C ARG A 37 3.36 19.52 -10.09
N PRO A 38 3.61 20.38 -9.09
CA PRO A 38 2.59 20.72 -8.12
C PRO A 38 1.40 21.29 -8.89
N THR A 39 0.28 20.56 -8.85
CA THR A 39 -0.92 20.94 -9.61
C THR A 39 -1.81 21.76 -8.71
N GLY A 40 -2.04 23.01 -9.10
CA GLY A 40 -2.88 23.97 -8.38
C GLY A 40 -2.21 25.34 -8.24
N ARG A 41 -3.04 26.38 -8.04
CA ARG A 41 -2.56 27.72 -7.72
C ARG A 41 -2.48 27.87 -6.20
N ALA A 42 -1.44 28.54 -5.70
CA ALA A 42 -1.34 28.82 -4.27
C ALA A 42 -2.56 29.61 -3.80
N ALA A 43 -3.16 29.18 -2.70
CA ALA A 43 -4.30 29.82 -2.07
C ALA A 43 -3.97 30.11 -0.61
N ARG A 44 -4.62 31.15 -0.07
CA ARG A 44 -4.51 31.52 1.34
C ARG A 44 -5.42 30.61 2.15
N PHE A 45 -4.86 29.90 3.12
CA PHE A 45 -5.59 29.05 4.05
C PHE A 45 -5.57 29.66 5.45
N GLU A 46 -6.73 29.65 6.10
CA GLU A 46 -6.92 30.01 7.51
C GLU A 46 -7.83 28.95 8.14
N LEU A 47 -7.25 27.77 8.38
CA LEU A 47 -7.94 26.63 8.99
C LEU A 47 -7.43 26.46 10.43
N PRO A 48 -8.24 26.76 11.45
CA PRO A 48 -7.86 26.49 12.84
C PRO A 48 -7.83 24.98 13.12
N ALA A 49 -7.23 24.59 14.25
CA ALA A 49 -7.35 23.22 14.74
C ALA A 49 -8.81 22.97 15.13
N GLN A 50 -9.45 22.03 14.44
CA GLN A 50 -10.89 21.78 14.57
C GLN A 50 -11.20 20.31 14.23
N PRO A 51 -12.44 19.82 14.43
CA PRO A 51 -12.81 18.47 14.04
C PRO A 51 -12.48 18.21 12.57
N LEU A 52 -11.80 17.09 12.27
CA LEU A 52 -11.21 16.86 10.96
C LEU A 52 -12.25 16.91 9.83
N ALA A 53 -13.45 16.40 10.06
CA ALA A 53 -14.56 16.49 9.11
C ALA A 53 -14.90 17.94 8.73
N GLN A 54 -14.87 18.88 9.69
CA GLN A 54 -15.15 20.29 9.43
C GLN A 54 -13.99 20.95 8.66
N ALA A 55 -12.75 20.59 9.00
CA ALA A 55 -11.57 21.10 8.29
C ALA A 55 -11.53 20.67 6.83
N LEU A 56 -11.83 19.40 6.53
CA LEU A 56 -11.88 18.89 5.16
C LEU A 56 -13.01 19.53 4.34
N GLN A 57 -14.16 19.79 4.95
CA GLN A 57 -15.25 20.52 4.31
C GLN A 57 -14.86 21.97 3.98
N ALA A 58 -14.22 22.68 4.91
CA ALA A 58 -13.74 24.04 4.68
C ALA A 58 -12.65 24.07 3.60
N PHE A 59 -11.73 23.11 3.63
CA PHE A 59 -10.68 22.95 2.62
C PHE A 59 -11.26 22.71 1.22
N ALA A 60 -12.23 21.79 1.07
CA ALA A 60 -12.85 21.48 -0.22
C ALA A 60 -13.59 22.69 -0.80
N ARG A 61 -14.19 23.54 0.05
CA ARG A 61 -14.83 24.79 -0.38
C ARG A 61 -13.84 25.83 -0.90
N THR A 62 -12.65 25.92 -0.29
CA THR A 62 -11.63 26.91 -0.69
C THR A 62 -10.88 26.48 -1.95
N THR A 63 -10.74 25.18 -2.19
CA THR A 63 -9.88 24.64 -3.26
C THR A 63 -10.65 24.06 -4.44
N GLU A 64 -11.97 23.89 -4.30
CA GLU A 64 -12.85 23.20 -5.25
C GLU A 64 -12.45 21.73 -5.51
N LEU A 65 -11.55 21.17 -4.69
CA LEU A 65 -11.13 19.78 -4.78
C LEU A 65 -12.20 18.85 -4.22
N ILE A 66 -12.39 17.72 -4.91
CA ILE A 66 -13.24 16.64 -4.43
C ILE A 66 -12.41 15.79 -3.47
N VAL A 67 -12.76 15.84 -2.18
CA VAL A 67 -12.09 15.06 -1.13
C VAL A 67 -13.04 13.99 -0.61
N LEU A 68 -12.75 12.72 -0.92
CA LEU A 68 -13.49 11.57 -0.40
C LEU A 68 -12.85 11.10 0.90
N ALA A 69 -13.61 11.16 1.99
CA ALA A 69 -13.16 10.73 3.30
C ALA A 69 -14.19 9.78 3.94
N PRO A 70 -13.84 8.50 4.15
CA PRO A 70 -14.71 7.56 4.88
C PRO A 70 -14.98 8.05 6.30
N ALA A 71 -16.26 8.13 6.69
CA ALA A 71 -16.66 8.64 8.01
C ALA A 71 -15.94 7.96 9.21
N PRO A 72 -15.74 6.63 9.24
CA PRO A 72 -15.04 5.98 10.35
C PRO A 72 -13.59 6.44 10.55
N LEU A 73 -12.94 6.99 9.51
CA LEU A 73 -11.58 7.50 9.62
C LEU A 73 -11.54 8.90 10.26
N LEU A 74 -12.63 9.65 10.19
CA LEU A 74 -12.72 11.04 10.66
C LEU A 74 -13.16 11.15 12.12
N ASP A 75 -13.83 10.12 12.65
CA ASP A 75 -14.41 10.13 13.98
C ASP A 75 -13.34 10.33 15.07
N GLY A 76 -13.60 11.30 15.95
CA GLY A 76 -12.72 11.62 17.08
C GLY A 76 -11.37 12.25 16.71
N ARG A 77 -11.10 12.56 15.43
CA ARG A 77 -9.84 13.18 14.99
C ARG A 77 -9.97 14.69 14.82
N ALA A 78 -8.88 15.40 15.15
CA ALA A 78 -8.75 16.83 14.96
C ALA A 78 -7.70 17.12 13.90
N SER A 79 -7.94 18.13 13.04
CA SER A 79 -6.94 18.60 12.08
C SER A 79 -5.86 19.45 12.76
N ALA A 80 -4.66 19.47 12.18
CA ALA A 80 -3.68 20.48 12.52
C ALA A 80 -4.09 21.86 11.98
N PRO A 81 -3.68 22.96 12.64
CA PRO A 81 -3.94 24.30 12.14
C PRO A 81 -3.10 24.57 10.89
N VAL A 82 -3.71 25.17 9.86
CA VAL A 82 -3.04 25.56 8.62
C VAL A 82 -3.31 27.04 8.36
N GLN A 83 -2.25 27.84 8.45
CA GLN A 83 -2.31 29.29 8.21
C GLN A 83 -1.17 29.70 7.28
N GLY A 84 -1.51 30.31 6.15
CA GLY A 84 -0.52 30.76 5.17
C GLY A 84 -0.93 30.48 3.73
N ASP A 85 -0.03 30.82 2.81
CA ASP A 85 -0.20 30.59 1.38
C ASP A 85 0.41 29.24 1.02
N TYR A 86 -0.43 28.30 0.61
CA TYR A 86 -0.03 26.94 0.28
C TYR A 86 -0.65 26.48 -1.02
N LEU A 87 -0.03 25.49 -1.65
CA LEU A 87 -0.69 24.75 -2.72
C LEU A 87 -1.76 23.85 -2.11
N PRO A 88 -2.89 23.61 -2.80
CA PRO A 88 -3.97 22.76 -2.28
C PRO A 88 -3.49 21.41 -1.77
N ARG A 89 -2.59 20.74 -2.52
CA ARG A 89 -2.04 19.44 -2.12
C ARG A 89 -1.24 19.50 -0.82
N GLU A 90 -0.36 20.49 -0.71
CA GLU A 90 0.46 20.69 0.47
C GLU A 90 -0.37 21.15 1.68
N ALA A 91 -1.42 21.94 1.45
CA ALA A 91 -2.35 22.36 2.50
C ALA A 91 -3.13 21.16 3.03
N LEU A 92 -3.60 20.25 2.16
CA LEU A 92 -4.29 19.04 2.57
C LEU A 92 -3.40 18.11 3.41
N GLU A 93 -2.14 17.92 3.01
CA GLU A 93 -1.17 17.17 3.80
C GLU A 93 -0.95 17.78 5.18
N ARG A 94 -0.89 19.12 5.27
CA ARG A 94 -0.78 19.83 6.55
C ARG A 94 -2.04 19.69 7.41
N VAL A 95 -3.24 19.74 6.83
CA VAL A 95 -4.51 19.53 7.56
C VAL A 95 -4.53 18.13 8.20
N LEU A 96 -3.97 17.13 7.52
CA LEU A 96 -3.93 15.74 7.96
C LEU A 96 -2.72 15.43 8.87
N ALA A 97 -1.79 16.37 9.06
CA ALA A 97 -0.61 16.16 9.89
C ALA A 97 -1.00 15.78 11.33
N GLY A 98 -0.37 14.74 11.87
CA GLY A 98 -0.66 14.22 13.22
C GLY A 98 -1.97 13.43 13.36
N THR A 99 -2.76 13.30 12.29
CA THR A 99 -4.02 12.51 12.33
C THR A 99 -3.81 11.01 12.07
N GLY A 100 -2.64 10.62 11.57
CA GLY A 100 -2.36 9.27 11.09
C GLY A 100 -3.10 8.93 9.80
N LEU A 101 -3.53 9.94 9.03
CA LEU A 101 -4.19 9.81 7.73
C LEU A 101 -3.36 10.51 6.66
N LYS A 102 -3.46 10.05 5.42
CA LYS A 102 -2.84 10.64 4.25
C LYS A 102 -3.86 10.84 3.13
N ALA A 103 -3.60 11.80 2.25
CA ALA A 103 -4.37 11.98 1.02
C ALA A 103 -3.72 11.22 -0.14
N GLU A 104 -4.47 10.37 -0.82
CA GLU A 104 -4.10 9.76 -2.08
C GLU A 104 -4.85 10.46 -3.21
N PHE A 105 -4.11 11.10 -4.13
CA PHE A 105 -4.72 11.81 -5.24
C PHE A 105 -5.00 10.86 -6.40
N THR A 106 -6.28 10.68 -6.75
CA THR A 106 -6.71 9.84 -7.87
C THR A 106 -6.80 10.60 -9.19
N GLY A 107 -6.73 11.93 -9.13
CA GLY A 107 -6.74 12.80 -10.30
C GLY A 107 -6.14 14.18 -10.04
N THR A 108 -6.38 15.09 -10.99
CA THR A 108 -5.95 16.49 -10.90
C THR A 108 -6.64 17.20 -9.74
N ASP A 109 -7.94 16.95 -9.58
CA ASP A 109 -8.81 17.66 -8.62
C ASP A 109 -9.52 16.71 -7.63
N GLU A 110 -9.05 15.48 -7.49
CA GLU A 110 -9.66 14.44 -6.65
C GLU A 110 -8.65 13.81 -5.69
N ALA A 111 -9.04 13.67 -4.43
CA ALA A 111 -8.25 13.04 -3.38
C ALA A 111 -9.11 12.10 -2.51
N ILE A 112 -8.54 10.97 -2.12
CA ILE A 112 -9.13 10.00 -1.19
C ILE A 112 -8.31 9.98 0.09
N ILE A 113 -8.96 10.12 1.25
CA ILE A 113 -8.31 10.03 2.56
C ILE A 113 -8.21 8.56 2.98
N VAL A 114 -6.99 8.12 3.29
CA VAL A 114 -6.70 6.76 3.74
C VAL A 114 -5.83 6.80 5.00
N ALA A 115 -5.79 5.70 5.75
CA ALA A 115 -4.89 5.58 6.89
C ALA A 115 -3.42 5.65 6.44
N GLN A 116 -2.61 6.46 7.11
CA GLN A 116 -1.18 6.54 6.88
C GLN A 116 -0.50 5.39 7.65
N PRO A 117 0.27 4.52 6.98
CA PRO A 117 1.12 3.56 7.67
C PRO A 117 2.13 4.33 8.50
N ALA A 118 2.26 4.01 9.78
CA ALA A 118 3.22 4.67 10.66
C ALA A 118 4.64 4.52 10.08
N ALA A 119 5.22 5.61 9.59
CA ALA A 119 6.66 5.71 9.45
C ALA A 119 7.23 5.96 10.86
N PRO A 120 8.38 5.34 11.22
CA PRO A 120 8.95 5.49 12.55
C PRO A 120 9.54 6.89 12.68
N GLU A 121 8.74 7.86 13.12
CA GLU A 121 9.28 9.08 13.70
C GLU A 121 9.73 8.75 15.13
N ALA A 122 11.03 8.83 15.32
CA ALA A 122 11.69 8.59 16.60
C ALA A 122 11.19 9.56 17.66
N SER A 123 10.61 9.02 18.72
CA SER A 123 10.66 9.60 20.06
C SER A 123 10.79 8.46 21.08
N PRO A 124 11.51 8.71 22.19
CA PRO A 124 12.35 7.70 22.79
C PRO A 124 11.60 6.72 23.70
N VAL A 125 12.17 5.52 23.72
CA VAL A 125 12.03 4.39 24.65
C VAL A 125 11.31 4.71 25.94
N VAL A 126 10.18 4.02 26.15
CA VAL A 126 9.83 3.48 27.46
C VAL A 126 9.52 1.99 27.31
N ALA A 127 10.39 1.21 27.95
CA ALA A 127 10.22 -0.15 28.44
C ALA A 127 9.83 -1.25 27.43
N GLU A 128 10.84 -2.06 27.16
CA GLU A 128 10.77 -3.44 26.73
C GLU A 128 9.76 -4.25 27.55
N ALA A 129 8.79 -4.85 26.86
CA ALA A 129 8.01 -6.00 27.30
C ALA A 129 7.77 -6.92 26.08
N PRO A 130 7.77 -8.25 26.26
CA PRO A 130 8.16 -9.18 25.21
C PRO A 130 7.08 -9.42 24.15
N ALA A 131 7.57 -9.70 22.94
CA ALA A 131 6.98 -10.51 21.87
C ALA A 131 5.44 -10.61 21.76
N ASN A 132 4.94 -9.88 20.75
CA ASN A 132 3.80 -10.21 19.89
C ASN A 132 2.39 -10.15 20.52
N PRO A 133 1.79 -8.96 20.64
CA PRO A 133 0.34 -8.90 20.56
C PRO A 133 -0.02 -9.18 19.09
N ALA A 134 -0.76 -10.26 18.87
CA ALA A 134 -1.43 -10.50 17.61
C ALA A 134 -2.10 -9.18 17.17
N LEU A 135 -1.87 -8.78 15.92
CA LEU A 135 -2.51 -7.59 15.36
C LEU A 135 -4.03 -7.69 15.63
N PRO A 136 -4.68 -6.60 16.09
CA PRO A 136 -6.12 -6.61 16.32
C PRO A 136 -6.83 -7.10 15.05
N VAL A 137 -7.63 -8.15 15.18
CA VAL A 137 -8.45 -8.64 14.08
C VAL A 137 -9.69 -7.75 14.03
N ASP A 138 -9.87 -7.04 12.92
CA ASP A 138 -10.99 -6.10 12.73
C ASP A 138 -12.35 -6.80 13.00
N GLY A 139 -13.15 -6.27 13.93
CA GLY A 139 -14.53 -6.71 14.17
C GLY A 139 -14.73 -7.78 15.25
N LEU A 140 -13.66 -8.24 15.92
CA LEU A 140 -13.74 -9.10 17.10
C LEU A 140 -13.52 -8.23 18.34
N GLY A 141 -14.51 -8.16 19.23
CA GLY A 141 -14.39 -7.43 20.51
C GLY A 141 -13.37 -8.08 21.46
N ASP A 142 -13.45 -7.77 22.75
CA ASP A 142 -12.59 -8.35 23.80
C ASP A 142 -12.89 -9.84 24.12
N ASP A 143 -13.35 -10.61 23.14
CA ASP A 143 -13.64 -12.04 23.25
C ASP A 143 -12.34 -12.84 23.05
N ALA A 144 -11.77 -13.34 24.14
CA ALA A 144 -10.52 -14.09 24.15
C ALA A 144 -10.59 -15.39 23.34
N ASP A 145 -11.74 -16.06 23.32
CA ASP A 145 -11.93 -17.30 22.56
C ASP A 145 -11.96 -17.02 21.06
N ALA A 146 -12.63 -15.93 20.67
CA ALA A 146 -12.70 -15.49 19.29
C ALA A 146 -11.33 -14.99 18.77
N GLN A 147 -10.54 -14.32 19.63
CA GLN A 147 -9.16 -13.94 19.32
C GLN A 147 -8.23 -15.15 19.17
N ALA A 148 -8.32 -16.12 20.09
CA ALA A 148 -7.54 -17.37 20.02
C ALA A 148 -7.88 -18.16 18.74
N TYR A 149 -9.16 -18.24 18.40
CA TYR A 149 -9.62 -18.88 17.16
C TYR A 149 -9.11 -18.14 15.92
N ALA A 150 -9.19 -16.81 15.90
CA ALA A 150 -8.68 -16.01 14.78
C ALA A 150 -7.16 -16.18 14.59
N ALA A 151 -6.39 -16.25 15.68
CA ALA A 151 -4.96 -16.53 15.65
C ALA A 151 -4.65 -17.94 15.09
N GLN A 152 -5.42 -18.96 15.50
CA GLN A 152 -5.30 -20.32 14.96
C GLN A 152 -5.62 -20.34 13.45
N LEU A 153 -6.71 -19.69 13.04
CA LEU A 153 -7.13 -19.58 11.65
C LEU A 153 -6.04 -18.93 10.80
N GLN A 154 -5.49 -17.80 11.25
CA GLN A 154 -4.41 -17.09 10.55
C GLN A 154 -3.15 -17.95 10.42
N ALA A 155 -2.74 -18.65 11.48
CA ALA A 155 -1.56 -19.52 11.46
C ALA A 155 -1.73 -20.69 10.49
N ARG A 156 -2.87 -21.39 10.55
CA ARG A 156 -3.15 -22.52 9.66
C ARG A 156 -3.29 -22.08 8.21
N MET A 157 -3.96 -20.96 7.95
CA MET A 157 -4.06 -20.40 6.60
C MET A 157 -2.68 -20.04 6.03
N THR A 158 -1.82 -19.41 6.84
CA THR A 158 -0.45 -19.08 6.43
C THR A 158 0.35 -20.34 6.09
N GLN A 159 0.27 -21.38 6.93
CA GLN A 159 0.95 -22.65 6.69
C GLN A 159 0.53 -23.30 5.37
N VAL A 160 -0.78 -23.37 5.11
CA VAL A 160 -1.32 -24.04 3.92
C VAL A 160 -1.06 -23.23 2.64
N LEU A 161 -1.12 -21.90 2.69
CA LEU A 161 -0.79 -21.05 1.54
C LEU A 161 0.72 -21.05 1.24
N CYS A 162 1.57 -21.05 2.27
CA CYS A 162 3.02 -21.13 2.10
C CYS A 162 3.50 -22.49 1.56
N ALA A 163 2.76 -23.58 1.79
CA ALA A 163 3.10 -24.90 1.25
C ALA A 163 2.93 -24.99 -0.29
N LEU A 164 2.19 -24.05 -0.90
CA LEU A 164 1.90 -24.01 -2.32
C LEU A 164 2.56 -22.77 -2.95
N PRO A 165 3.67 -22.92 -3.70
CA PRO A 165 4.35 -21.78 -4.33
C PRO A 165 3.44 -20.92 -5.22
N ALA A 166 2.48 -21.55 -5.91
CA ALA A 166 1.51 -20.87 -6.76
C ALA A 166 0.48 -20.02 -5.99
N ALA A 167 0.29 -20.28 -4.69
CA ALA A 167 -0.65 -19.59 -3.81
C ALA A 167 0.05 -18.72 -2.76
N MET A 168 1.39 -18.67 -2.75
CA MET A 168 2.15 -17.87 -1.78
C MET A 168 1.70 -16.41 -1.78
N PRO A 169 1.24 -15.87 -0.64
CA PRO A 169 0.87 -14.47 -0.55
C PRO A 169 2.07 -13.54 -0.82
N GLY A 170 1.80 -12.30 -1.23
CA GLY A 170 2.84 -11.26 -1.31
C GLY A 170 2.78 -10.39 -2.55
N GLY A 171 2.41 -10.95 -3.70
CA GLY A 171 2.34 -10.20 -4.96
C GLY A 171 0.93 -9.80 -5.41
N TYR A 172 -0.10 -10.02 -4.59
CA TYR A 172 -1.48 -9.85 -5.01
C TYR A 172 -2.43 -9.57 -3.86
N ARG A 173 -3.58 -9.01 -4.22
CA ARG A 173 -4.75 -8.88 -3.35
C ARG A 173 -5.79 -9.92 -3.78
N LEU A 174 -6.41 -10.59 -2.81
CA LEU A 174 -7.51 -11.53 -3.06
C LEU A 174 -8.45 -11.50 -1.87
N ALA A 175 -9.75 -11.52 -2.12
CA ALA A 175 -10.75 -11.61 -1.05
C ALA A 175 -11.63 -12.85 -1.27
N ALA A 176 -11.87 -13.59 -0.20
CA ALA A 176 -12.71 -14.78 -0.22
C ALA A 176 -13.55 -14.88 1.05
N GLN A 177 -14.71 -15.50 0.94
CA GLN A 177 -15.58 -15.87 2.05
C GLN A 177 -15.49 -17.38 2.27
N LEU A 178 -15.35 -17.77 3.53
CA LEU A 178 -15.24 -19.16 3.96
C LEU A 178 -16.43 -19.50 4.84
N ARG A 179 -17.00 -20.68 4.58
CA ARG A 179 -17.93 -21.34 5.50
C ARG A 179 -17.21 -22.48 6.16
N ILE A 180 -17.24 -22.51 7.49
CA ILE A 180 -16.53 -23.49 8.31
C ILE A 180 -17.61 -24.31 9.02
N ASP A 181 -17.47 -25.63 9.04
CA ASP A 181 -18.42 -26.48 9.77
C ASP A 181 -18.11 -26.52 11.28
N ASP A 182 -18.98 -27.20 12.01
CA ASP A 182 -18.86 -27.51 13.45
C ASP A 182 -17.65 -28.39 13.79
N LYS A 183 -16.86 -28.82 12.80
CA LYS A 183 -15.63 -29.60 12.95
C LYS A 183 -14.39 -28.81 12.53
N GLY A 184 -14.53 -27.52 12.24
CA GLY A 184 -13.43 -26.66 11.82
C GLY A 184 -12.95 -26.91 10.38
N ALA A 185 -13.74 -27.60 9.55
CA ALA A 185 -13.41 -27.85 8.15
C ALA A 185 -14.06 -26.81 7.22
N VAL A 186 -13.32 -26.36 6.21
CA VAL A 186 -13.84 -25.42 5.21
C VAL A 186 -14.74 -26.16 4.22
N VAL A 187 -16.05 -25.97 4.35
CA VAL A 187 -17.05 -26.63 3.50
C VAL A 187 -17.36 -25.85 2.22
N ALA A 188 -17.18 -24.54 2.23
CA ALA A 188 -17.36 -23.70 1.04
C ALA A 188 -16.39 -22.53 1.03
N VAL A 189 -15.91 -22.21 -0.18
CA VAL A 189 -15.08 -21.03 -0.45
C VAL A 189 -15.74 -20.26 -1.60
N ASN A 190 -16.15 -19.03 -1.33
CA ASN A 190 -16.67 -18.10 -2.34
C ASN A 190 -15.64 -17.01 -2.58
N MET A 191 -15.17 -16.85 -3.82
CA MET A 191 -14.28 -15.76 -4.16
C MET A 191 -15.07 -14.46 -4.28
N VAL A 192 -14.63 -13.44 -3.53
CA VAL A 192 -15.21 -12.09 -3.56
C VAL A 192 -14.43 -11.19 -4.53
N ALA A 193 -13.10 -11.35 -4.59
CA ALA A 193 -12.23 -10.65 -5.52
C ALA A 193 -11.09 -11.56 -5.99
N SER A 194 -10.81 -11.56 -7.29
CA SER A 194 -9.74 -12.35 -7.93
C SER A 194 -8.37 -11.73 -7.73
N SER A 195 -7.32 -12.56 -7.75
CA SER A 195 -5.92 -12.11 -7.79
C SER A 195 -5.47 -11.55 -9.15
N GLY A 196 -6.34 -11.60 -10.17
CA GLY A 196 -6.01 -11.28 -11.56
C GLY A 196 -5.34 -12.42 -12.34
N GLN A 197 -5.20 -13.61 -11.75
CA GLN A 197 -4.61 -14.79 -12.42
C GLN A 197 -5.39 -16.07 -12.04
N ALA A 198 -6.02 -16.71 -13.02
CA ALA A 198 -6.89 -17.87 -12.79
C ALA A 198 -6.16 -19.08 -12.18
N SER A 199 -4.90 -19.31 -12.57
CA SER A 199 -4.07 -20.40 -12.01
C SER A 199 -3.80 -20.20 -10.52
N ARG A 200 -3.54 -18.95 -10.11
CA ARG A 200 -3.33 -18.55 -8.72
C ARG A 200 -4.62 -18.64 -7.91
N ASP A 201 -5.72 -18.12 -8.44
CA ASP A 201 -7.04 -18.22 -7.82
C ASP A 201 -7.41 -19.69 -7.54
N ALA A 202 -7.21 -20.57 -8.52
CA ALA A 202 -7.45 -22.01 -8.36
C ALA A 202 -6.53 -22.64 -7.31
N ALA A 203 -5.26 -22.22 -7.23
CA ALA A 203 -4.31 -22.70 -6.22
C ALA A 203 -4.71 -22.24 -4.81
N VAL A 204 -5.12 -20.98 -4.65
CA VAL A 204 -5.61 -20.43 -3.38
C VAL A 204 -6.89 -21.13 -2.94
N VAL A 205 -7.88 -21.30 -3.83
CA VAL A 205 -9.12 -22.01 -3.51
C VAL A 205 -8.83 -23.46 -3.08
N ARG A 206 -7.89 -24.14 -3.75
CA ARG A 206 -7.48 -25.50 -3.37
C ARG A 206 -6.80 -25.53 -1.99
N ALA A 207 -5.93 -24.56 -1.72
CA ALA A 207 -5.27 -24.40 -0.44
C ALA A 207 -6.32 -24.20 0.68
N LEU A 208 -7.23 -23.25 0.53
CA LEU A 208 -8.27 -22.94 1.52
C LEU A 208 -9.23 -24.11 1.76
N ARG A 209 -9.57 -24.90 0.74
CA ARG A 209 -10.41 -26.11 0.92
C ARG A 209 -9.69 -27.23 1.66
N SER A 210 -8.36 -27.26 1.65
CA SER A 210 -7.59 -28.23 2.44
C SER A 210 -7.37 -27.79 3.89
N LEU A 211 -7.79 -26.58 4.24
CA LEU A 211 -7.68 -26.04 5.59
C LEU A 211 -8.57 -26.82 6.56
N ARG A 212 -7.94 -27.24 7.66
CA ARG A 212 -8.56 -27.91 8.79
C ARG A 212 -8.13 -27.15 10.04
N LEU A 213 -9.10 -26.71 10.83
CA LEU A 213 -8.86 -26.09 12.12
C LEU A 213 -9.03 -27.16 13.20
N ASP A 214 -8.21 -27.07 14.26
CA ASP A 214 -8.24 -28.07 15.32
C ASP A 214 -9.43 -27.87 16.29
N SER A 215 -10.12 -26.73 16.16
CA SER A 215 -11.24 -26.31 16.98
C SER A 215 -12.41 -25.82 16.11
N PRO A 216 -13.67 -25.98 16.56
CA PRO A 216 -14.83 -25.41 15.88
C PRO A 216 -14.89 -23.88 16.02
N PRO A 217 -15.54 -23.17 15.08
CA PRO A 217 -15.78 -21.74 15.20
C PRO A 217 -16.60 -21.43 16.47
N PRO A 218 -16.20 -20.43 17.28
CA PRO A 218 -17.01 -19.99 18.41
C PRO A 218 -18.31 -19.35 17.90
N GLY A 219 -19.41 -19.50 18.64
CA GLY A 219 -20.72 -18.98 18.25
C GLY A 219 -20.80 -17.44 18.15
N SER A 220 -19.80 -16.73 18.68
CA SER A 220 -19.64 -15.28 18.55
C SER A 220 -19.02 -14.84 17.22
N LEU A 221 -18.52 -15.79 16.41
CA LEU A 221 -17.86 -15.48 15.15
C LEU A 221 -18.89 -15.27 14.02
N PRO A 222 -18.91 -14.10 13.34
CA PRO A 222 -19.84 -13.86 12.25
C PRO A 222 -19.47 -14.75 11.04
N GLU A 223 -20.37 -15.68 10.70
CA GLU A 223 -20.29 -16.43 9.45
C GLU A 223 -21.04 -15.72 8.31
N PRO A 224 -20.54 -15.78 7.06
CA PRO A 224 -19.30 -16.41 6.60
C PRO A 224 -18.07 -15.54 6.89
N VAL A 225 -16.95 -16.19 7.22
CA VAL A 225 -15.69 -15.51 7.53
C VAL A 225 -15.10 -14.92 6.25
N THR A 226 -14.90 -13.61 6.22
CA THR A 226 -14.26 -12.94 5.08
C THR A 226 -12.77 -12.78 5.33
N ILE A 227 -11.94 -13.31 4.42
CA ILE A 227 -10.48 -13.13 4.44
C ILE A 227 -10.05 -12.17 3.33
N LEU A 228 -9.02 -11.37 3.64
CA LEU A 228 -8.35 -10.51 2.69
C LEU A 228 -6.86 -10.82 2.68
N LEU A 229 -6.39 -11.41 1.57
CA LEU A 229 -4.97 -11.51 1.28
C LEU A 229 -4.51 -10.17 0.74
N ARG A 230 -3.49 -9.58 1.38
CA ARG A 230 -2.88 -8.33 0.97
C ARG A 230 -1.49 -8.59 0.37
N PRO A 231 -1.05 -7.74 -0.58
CA PRO A 231 0.34 -7.73 -1.00
C PRO A 231 1.26 -7.47 0.20
N THR A 232 2.43 -8.09 0.20
CA THR A 232 3.49 -7.81 1.18
C THR A 232 4.09 -6.44 0.90
N GLY A 233 4.37 -5.68 1.96
CA GLY A 233 4.81 -4.29 1.89
C GLY A 233 4.21 -3.47 3.04
N ASN A 234 4.78 -2.29 3.33
CA ASN A 234 4.26 -1.35 4.34
C ASN A 234 3.93 -2.01 5.70
N GLY A 235 4.90 -2.71 6.31
CA GLY A 235 4.76 -3.36 7.62
C GLY A 235 4.02 -4.71 7.63
N VAL A 236 3.47 -5.16 6.49
CA VAL A 236 2.91 -6.51 6.34
C VAL A 236 3.99 -7.45 5.82
N HIS A 237 4.55 -8.25 6.73
CA HIS A 237 5.53 -9.27 6.42
C HIS A 237 4.87 -10.65 6.40
N LEU A 238 4.95 -11.33 5.25
CA LEU A 238 4.61 -12.74 5.19
C LEU A 238 5.78 -13.55 5.75
N HIS A 239 5.56 -14.16 6.91
CA HIS A 239 6.50 -15.09 7.49
C HIS A 239 6.04 -16.52 7.18
N CYS A 240 6.53 -17.07 6.06
CA CYS A 240 6.40 -18.50 5.85
C CYS A 240 7.33 -19.21 6.84
N PRO A 241 6.81 -20.15 7.66
CA PRO A 241 7.66 -20.91 8.56
C PRO A 241 8.70 -21.65 7.72
N THR A 242 9.99 -21.40 7.98
CA THR A 242 11.05 -22.20 7.39
C THR A 242 10.88 -23.60 7.95
N THR A 243 10.57 -24.57 7.10
CA THR A 243 10.58 -25.97 7.50
C THR A 243 12.01 -26.33 7.87
N THR A 244 12.35 -26.23 9.16
CA THR A 244 13.52 -26.89 9.71
C THR A 244 13.25 -28.38 9.60
N THR A 245 13.78 -28.99 8.54
CA THR A 245 13.98 -30.43 8.46
C THR A 245 14.91 -30.78 9.61
N ASP A 246 14.34 -31.09 10.77
CA ASP A 246 15.06 -31.71 11.89
C ASP A 246 15.47 -33.10 11.43
N GLY A 247 16.69 -33.16 10.90
CA GLY A 247 17.37 -34.39 10.51
C GLY A 247 17.68 -35.22 11.74
N ARG A 248 16.69 -35.99 12.18
CA ARG A 248 16.88 -37.09 13.11
C ARG A 248 17.49 -38.26 12.35
N ASN A 249 18.81 -38.44 12.45
CA ASN A 249 19.46 -39.74 12.34
C ASN A 249 20.73 -39.79 13.18
#